data_AF-A0A6N1DSG2-F1
#
_entry.id   AF-A0A6N1DSG2-F1
#
_cell.length_a   1.000
_cell.length_b   1.000
_cell.length_c   1.000
_cell.angle_alpha   90.00
_cell.angle_beta   90.00
_cell.angle_gamma   90.00
#
_symmetry.space_group_name_H-M   'P 1'
#
loop_
_entity.id
_entity.type
_entity.pdbx_description
1 polymer ?
#
loop_
_entity_poly.entity_id
_entity_poly.type
_entity_poly.pdbx_seq_one_letter_code
_entity_poly.pdbx_strand_id
1 'polypeptide(L)'
;MSFRLKTVLGIALIEAALLLVLIVVSLNYLRVSNEQQFLTRAETTAQLFATTAKDAVLVTDVALLDTLVEEVLTNPGVVYARVLGAGRVLAEGGDPRALAQARAANRSVRDADDGVYDVHAELAADGETYGRVELGLTVAPIQAVLRDARNHALSIAGVEMVLVAFFSLVLGTYLTRQLGALRSASQRVAEGDFTSRIPVQGRDELAQTASAFNAMAARLQEAGEQRARAEEALRALNEQLEERVRARTEELAELNRQLHHRALHDGLTGLPNRSLFHDRLHTQLAAAERNESRFAVALLDLNRFKQINDAEGHAVGDRVLQAIARRLSAVLRDGDTVARLGGDEFALILPAVVDAEGARTAGSRLLAALSAPLHVAERDLLPGGSVGMALYPDHGHEPELLLRHADTAMYQAKFAGTGFALYRPLPAPVDDDEAQA
;
A
#
# COMPACT_ATOMS: atom_id res chain seq x y z
N MET A 1 -23.73 -8.83 -26.60
CA MET A 1 -23.30 -7.95 -27.71
C MET A 1 -22.05 -7.19 -27.31
N SER A 2 -21.05 -7.10 -28.20
CA SER A 2 -19.85 -6.28 -27.98
C SER A 2 -20.22 -4.79 -27.92
N PHE A 3 -19.43 -3.99 -27.21
CA PHE A 3 -19.61 -2.52 -27.15
C PHE A 3 -19.65 -1.91 -28.55
N ARG A 4 -18.79 -2.40 -29.45
CA ARG A 4 -18.77 -2.06 -30.89
C ARG A 4 -20.13 -2.22 -31.56
N LEU A 5 -20.76 -3.38 -31.37
CA LEU A 5 -22.03 -3.67 -32.01
C LEU A 5 -23.15 -2.76 -31.45
N LYS A 6 -23.11 -2.44 -30.16
CA LYS A 6 -24.08 -1.52 -29.54
C LYS A 6 -23.95 -0.09 -30.08
N THR A 7 -22.73 0.42 -30.24
CA THR A 7 -22.51 1.78 -30.77
C THR A 7 -22.87 1.88 -32.24
N VAL A 8 -22.47 0.89 -33.06
CA VAL A 8 -22.81 0.84 -34.49
C VAL A 8 -24.31 0.75 -34.70
N LEU A 9 -24.99 -0.16 -33.98
CA LEU A 9 -26.45 -0.33 -34.11
C LEU A 9 -27.20 0.92 -33.63
N GLY A 10 -26.73 1.56 -32.55
CA GLY A 10 -27.34 2.77 -32.01
C GLY A 10 -27.28 3.96 -32.97
N ILE A 11 -26.10 4.23 -33.55
CA ILE A 11 -25.90 5.32 -34.53
C ILE A 11 -26.74 5.04 -35.78
N ALA A 12 -26.63 3.83 -36.34
CA ALA A 12 -27.36 3.45 -37.55
C ALA A 12 -28.89 3.55 -37.38
N LEU A 13 -29.42 3.23 -36.19
CA LEU A 13 -30.86 3.32 -35.93
C LEU A 13 -31.34 4.78 -35.86
N ILE A 14 -30.55 5.67 -35.24
CA ILE A 14 -30.87 7.11 -35.18
C ILE A 14 -30.82 7.72 -36.57
N GLU A 15 -29.79 7.46 -37.35
CA GLU A 15 -29.65 7.98 -38.72
C GLU A 15 -30.72 7.43 -39.66
N ALA A 16 -31.02 6.13 -39.61
CA ALA A 16 -32.11 5.55 -40.40
C ALA A 16 -33.47 6.20 -40.08
N ALA A 17 -33.75 6.48 -38.81
CA ALA A 17 -34.97 7.17 -38.40
C ALA A 17 -35.00 8.62 -38.91
N LEU A 18 -33.90 9.36 -38.79
CA LEU A 18 -33.78 10.74 -39.29
C LEU A 18 -33.92 10.80 -40.82
N LEU A 19 -33.28 9.89 -41.55
CA LEU A 19 -33.41 9.79 -43.00
C LEU A 19 -34.83 9.45 -43.43
N LEU A 20 -35.47 8.50 -42.75
CA LEU A 20 -36.86 8.16 -43.05
C LEU A 20 -37.77 9.38 -42.90
N VAL A 21 -37.62 10.13 -41.81
CA VAL A 21 -38.39 11.37 -41.58
C VAL A 21 -38.09 12.39 -42.68
N LEU A 22 -36.81 12.62 -43.01
CA LEU A 22 -36.40 13.59 -44.02
C LEU A 22 -36.95 13.24 -45.41
N ILE A 23 -36.88 11.97 -45.81
CA ILE A 23 -37.38 11.46 -47.08
C ILE A 23 -38.91 11.63 -47.15
N VAL A 24 -39.63 11.24 -46.09
CA VAL A 24 -41.09 11.35 -46.06
C VAL A 24 -41.52 12.81 -46.15
N VAL A 25 -40.89 13.71 -45.39
CA VAL A 25 -41.20 15.15 -45.41
C VAL A 25 -40.87 15.76 -46.78
N SER A 26 -39.69 15.46 -47.33
CA SER A 26 -39.25 16.00 -48.62
C SER A 26 -40.12 15.53 -49.78
N LEU A 27 -40.45 14.24 -49.86
CA LEU A 27 -41.33 13.71 -50.90
C LEU A 27 -42.76 14.23 -50.78
N ASN A 28 -43.26 14.42 -49.55
CA ASN A 28 -44.57 15.02 -49.33
C ASN A 28 -44.60 16.49 -49.78
N TYR A 29 -43.57 17.26 -49.44
CA TYR A 29 -43.42 18.65 -49.88
C TYR A 29 -43.37 18.74 -51.41
N LEU A 30 -42.52 17.92 -52.05
CA LEU A 30 -42.39 17.89 -53.51
C LEU A 30 -43.71 17.52 -54.18
N ARG A 31 -44.45 16.57 -53.62
CA ARG A 31 -45.77 16.18 -54.12
C ARG A 31 -46.77 17.32 -54.04
N VAL A 32 -46.97 17.89 -52.85
CA VAL A 32 -47.95 18.97 -52.64
C VAL A 32 -47.63 20.17 -53.52
N SER A 33 -46.34 20.53 -53.64
CA SER A 33 -45.91 21.64 -54.48
C SER A 33 -46.18 21.40 -55.97
N ASN A 34 -45.85 20.20 -56.50
CA ASN A 34 -46.13 19.87 -57.90
C ASN A 34 -47.62 19.73 -58.20
N GLU A 35 -48.40 19.15 -57.28
CA GLU A 35 -49.86 19.07 -57.39
C GLU A 35 -50.47 20.47 -57.49
N GLN A 36 -50.10 21.41 -56.60
CA GLN A 36 -50.61 22.78 -56.64
C GLN A 36 -50.26 23.50 -57.95
N GLN A 37 -49.00 23.42 -58.39
CA GLN A 37 -48.58 24.04 -59.66
C GLN A 37 -49.33 23.47 -60.86
N PHE A 38 -49.55 22.15 -60.86
CA PHE A 38 -50.31 21.48 -61.92
C PHE A 38 -51.77 21.91 -61.93
N LEU A 39 -52.44 21.95 -60.78
CA LEU A 39 -53.83 22.37 -60.66
C LEU A 39 -54.03 23.80 -61.18
N THR A 40 -53.17 24.74 -60.75
CA THR A 40 -53.22 26.13 -61.24
C THR A 40 -53.01 26.21 -62.75
N ARG A 41 -52.09 25.42 -63.31
CA ARG A 41 -51.87 25.36 -64.76
C ARG A 41 -53.08 24.78 -65.50
N ALA A 42 -53.67 23.71 -64.99
CA ALA A 42 -54.85 23.07 -65.59
C ALA A 42 -56.04 24.04 -65.62
N GLU A 43 -56.33 24.69 -64.50
CA GLU A 43 -57.40 25.70 -64.40
C GLU A 43 -57.16 26.89 -65.33
N THR A 44 -55.94 27.44 -65.35
CA THR A 44 -55.60 28.58 -66.22
C THR A 44 -55.72 28.21 -67.69
N THR A 45 -55.29 27.00 -68.07
CA THR A 45 -55.38 26.51 -69.46
C THR A 45 -56.84 26.33 -69.87
N ALA A 46 -57.68 25.76 -68.99
CA ALA A 46 -59.11 25.61 -69.23
C ALA A 46 -59.83 26.95 -69.36
N GLN A 47 -59.52 27.92 -68.49
CA GLN A 47 -60.11 29.26 -68.53
C GLN A 47 -59.72 30.04 -69.78
N LEU A 48 -58.44 29.98 -70.18
CA LEU A 48 -57.97 30.61 -71.43
C LEU A 48 -58.65 29.98 -72.64
N PHE A 49 -58.74 28.64 -72.68
CA PHE A 49 -59.43 27.94 -73.76
C PHE A 49 -60.93 28.28 -73.81
N ALA A 50 -61.61 28.31 -72.65
CA ALA A 50 -63.00 28.73 -72.55
C ALA A 50 -63.20 30.16 -73.07
N THR A 51 -62.32 31.09 -72.68
CA THR A 51 -62.40 32.48 -73.10
C THR A 51 -62.24 32.62 -74.61
N THR A 52 -61.31 31.89 -75.22
CA THR A 52 -61.10 31.93 -76.68
C THR A 52 -62.19 31.20 -77.46
N ALA A 53 -62.69 30.07 -76.96
CA ALA A 53 -63.74 29.28 -77.62
C ALA A 53 -65.13 29.91 -77.52
N LYS A 54 -65.37 30.77 -76.54
CA LYS A 54 -66.67 31.42 -76.27
C LYS A 54 -67.25 32.09 -77.51
N ASP A 55 -66.48 32.93 -78.19
CA ASP A 55 -66.98 33.71 -79.33
C ASP A 55 -67.33 32.79 -80.51
N ALA A 56 -66.55 31.73 -80.71
CA ALA A 56 -66.80 30.72 -81.74
C ALA A 56 -68.07 29.89 -81.44
N VAL A 57 -68.35 29.57 -80.16
CA VAL A 57 -69.60 28.90 -79.76
C VAL A 57 -70.82 29.79 -79.97
N LEU A 58 -70.73 31.09 -79.63
CA LEU A 58 -71.84 32.04 -79.79
C LEU A 58 -72.27 32.22 -81.25
N VAL A 59 -71.31 32.21 -82.18
CA VAL A 59 -71.58 32.35 -83.63
C VAL A 59 -71.77 31.00 -84.32
N THR A 60 -71.66 29.89 -83.59
CA THR A 60 -71.77 28.51 -84.13
C THR A 60 -70.74 28.22 -85.23
N ASP A 61 -69.51 28.74 -85.09
CA ASP A 61 -68.42 28.49 -86.02
C ASP A 61 -67.67 27.21 -85.64
N VAL A 62 -68.17 26.08 -86.14
CA VAL A 62 -67.59 24.75 -85.87
C VAL A 62 -66.17 24.63 -86.41
N ALA A 63 -65.84 25.26 -87.54
CA ALA A 63 -64.51 25.19 -88.12
C ALA A 63 -63.45 25.93 -87.28
N LEU A 64 -63.84 27.08 -86.71
CA LEU A 64 -62.99 27.80 -85.75
C LEU A 64 -62.83 27.01 -84.46
N LEU A 65 -63.89 26.35 -83.97
CA LEU A 65 -63.80 25.48 -82.78
C LEU A 65 -62.86 24.29 -83.01
N ASP A 66 -62.90 23.64 -84.18
CA ASP A 66 -61.96 22.57 -84.52
C ASP A 66 -60.52 23.09 -84.54
N THR A 67 -60.28 24.29 -85.09
CA THR A 67 -58.95 24.94 -85.09
C THR A 67 -58.46 25.24 -83.68
N LEU A 68 -59.33 25.75 -82.80
CA LEU A 68 -58.98 26.05 -81.40
C LEU A 68 -58.72 24.78 -80.57
N VAL A 69 -59.47 23.70 -80.84
CA VAL A 69 -59.22 22.38 -80.26
C VAL A 69 -57.84 21.87 -80.69
N GLU A 70 -57.50 21.93 -81.97
CA GLU A 70 -56.18 21.56 -82.48
C GLU A 70 -55.07 22.39 -81.84
N GLU A 71 -55.27 23.70 -81.70
CA GLU A 71 -54.28 24.61 -81.09
C GLU A 71 -54.04 24.27 -79.62
N VAL A 72 -55.07 24.02 -78.81
CA VAL A 72 -54.90 23.64 -77.41
C VAL A 72 -54.26 22.27 -77.22
N LEU A 73 -54.48 21.35 -78.16
CA LEU A 73 -53.80 20.05 -78.15
C LEU A 73 -52.28 20.17 -78.41
N THR A 74 -51.81 21.29 -78.97
CA THR A 74 -50.36 21.54 -79.06
C THR A 74 -49.73 21.87 -77.71
N ASN A 75 -50.51 22.21 -76.67
CA ASN A 75 -49.99 22.54 -75.36
C ASN A 75 -49.48 21.25 -74.64
N PRO A 76 -48.20 21.21 -74.21
CA PRO A 76 -47.62 20.03 -73.60
C PRO A 76 -48.39 19.59 -72.34
N GLY A 77 -49.01 18.42 -72.41
CA GLY A 77 -49.74 17.80 -71.31
C GLY A 77 -51.24 17.71 -71.54
N VAL A 78 -51.81 18.40 -72.54
CA VAL A 78 -53.23 18.21 -72.91
C VAL A 78 -53.34 16.91 -73.71
N VAL A 79 -54.16 15.99 -73.22
CA VAL A 79 -54.43 14.67 -73.83
C VAL A 79 -55.66 14.72 -74.72
N TYR A 80 -56.67 15.48 -74.29
CA TYR A 80 -57.85 15.76 -75.09
C TYR A 80 -58.44 17.13 -74.77
N ALA A 81 -59.19 17.65 -75.74
CA ALA A 81 -60.02 18.84 -75.57
C ALA A 81 -61.38 18.62 -76.20
N ARG A 82 -62.44 19.09 -75.54
CA ARG A 82 -63.83 18.99 -76.01
C ARG A 82 -64.58 20.27 -75.68
N VAL A 83 -65.33 20.77 -76.64
CA VAL A 83 -66.22 21.93 -76.49
C VAL A 83 -67.67 21.47 -76.57
N LEU A 84 -68.46 21.77 -75.54
CA LEU A 84 -69.86 21.44 -75.43
C LEU A 84 -70.70 22.73 -75.50
N GLY A 85 -71.70 22.77 -76.39
CA GLY A 85 -72.70 23.84 -76.45
C GLY A 85 -74.11 23.25 -76.28
N ALA A 86 -74.93 23.82 -75.40
CA ALA A 86 -76.27 23.32 -75.08
C ALA A 86 -76.34 21.78 -74.82
N GLY A 87 -75.28 21.21 -74.22
CA GLY A 87 -75.19 19.78 -73.91
C GLY A 87 -74.82 18.86 -75.09
N ARG A 88 -74.48 19.42 -76.26
CA ARG A 88 -73.98 18.67 -77.44
C ARG A 88 -72.50 18.97 -77.68
N VAL A 89 -71.76 17.98 -78.14
CA VAL A 89 -70.36 18.14 -78.57
C VAL A 89 -70.34 18.95 -79.86
N LEU A 90 -69.64 20.09 -79.84
CA LEU A 90 -69.47 20.97 -80.98
C LEU A 90 -68.14 20.71 -81.71
N ALA A 91 -67.07 20.49 -80.94
CA ALA A 91 -65.75 20.11 -81.43
C ALA A 91 -65.05 19.26 -80.38
N GLU A 92 -64.28 18.26 -80.79
CA GLU A 92 -63.44 17.46 -79.90
C GLU A 92 -62.21 16.93 -80.64
N GLY A 93 -61.13 16.71 -79.90
CA GLY A 93 -59.88 16.19 -80.44
C GLY A 93 -58.94 15.69 -79.36
N GLY A 94 -57.96 14.88 -79.76
CA GLY A 94 -56.97 14.26 -78.86
C GLY A 94 -57.05 12.74 -78.85
N ASP A 95 -56.61 12.11 -77.76
CA ASP A 95 -56.62 10.65 -77.61
C ASP A 95 -58.07 10.13 -77.52
N PRO A 96 -58.53 9.28 -78.46
CA PRO A 96 -59.87 8.72 -78.45
C PRO A 96 -60.20 7.90 -77.19
N ARG A 97 -59.18 7.30 -76.54
CA ARG A 97 -59.38 6.54 -75.30
C ARG A 97 -59.67 7.45 -74.12
N ALA A 98 -58.96 8.58 -74.02
CA ALA A 98 -59.19 9.57 -72.98
C ALA A 98 -60.53 10.27 -73.18
N LEU A 99 -60.89 10.63 -74.42
CA LEU A 99 -62.20 11.22 -74.76
C LEU A 99 -63.38 10.30 -74.38
N ALA A 100 -63.22 8.99 -74.55
CA ALA A 100 -64.25 8.00 -74.20
C ALA A 100 -64.34 7.75 -72.68
N GLN A 101 -63.26 8.03 -71.94
CA GLN A 101 -63.18 7.86 -70.49
C GLN A 101 -63.42 9.15 -69.71
N ALA A 102 -63.41 10.30 -70.38
CA ALA A 102 -63.65 11.64 -69.84
C ALA A 102 -64.80 11.64 -68.82
N ARG A 103 -64.48 12.02 -67.58
CA ARG A 103 -65.41 11.99 -66.44
C ARG A 103 -65.83 13.41 -66.04
N ALA A 104 -66.62 13.49 -64.97
CA ALA A 104 -66.80 14.76 -64.26
C ALA A 104 -65.44 15.24 -63.72
N ALA A 105 -65.21 16.55 -63.76
CA ALA A 105 -63.95 17.17 -63.35
C ALA A 105 -63.41 16.61 -62.03
N ASN A 106 -62.14 16.23 -62.04
CA ASN A 106 -61.47 15.69 -60.86
C ASN A 106 -61.34 16.77 -59.79
N ARG A 107 -61.45 16.38 -58.50
CA ARG A 107 -61.26 17.29 -57.37
C ARG A 107 -59.81 17.34 -56.90
N SER A 108 -59.04 16.30 -57.21
CA SER A 108 -57.61 16.19 -56.93
C SER A 108 -56.92 15.41 -58.04
N VAL A 109 -55.62 15.67 -58.21
CA VAL A 109 -54.71 14.85 -59.02
C VAL A 109 -54.74 13.37 -58.60
N ARG A 110 -55.10 13.08 -57.34
CA ARG A 110 -55.25 11.70 -56.82
C ARG A 110 -56.47 10.95 -57.35
N ASP A 111 -57.48 11.66 -57.85
CA ASP A 111 -58.72 11.08 -58.34
C ASP A 111 -58.62 10.69 -59.84
N ALA A 112 -57.50 11.00 -60.48
CA ALA A 112 -57.17 10.71 -61.87
C ALA A 112 -56.64 9.26 -62.03
N ASP A 113 -57.51 8.28 -61.78
CA ASP A 113 -57.17 6.84 -61.81
C ASP A 113 -56.67 6.35 -63.19
N ASP A 114 -57.12 7.00 -64.26
CA ASP A 114 -56.74 6.72 -65.65
C ASP A 114 -55.47 7.49 -66.10
N GLY A 115 -54.87 8.28 -65.20
CA GLY A 115 -53.69 9.08 -65.49
C GLY A 115 -53.99 10.38 -66.24
N VAL A 116 -55.27 10.76 -66.38
CA VAL A 116 -55.72 12.00 -66.97
C VAL A 116 -56.52 12.79 -65.93
N TYR A 117 -56.14 14.05 -65.74
CA TYR A 117 -56.83 14.99 -64.87
C TYR A 117 -57.80 15.82 -65.71
N ASP A 118 -59.09 15.60 -65.50
CA ASP A 118 -60.18 16.26 -66.19
C ASP A 118 -60.49 17.60 -65.49
N VAL A 119 -60.40 18.70 -66.24
CA VAL A 119 -60.73 20.06 -65.78
C VAL A 119 -61.74 20.70 -66.72
N HIS A 120 -62.72 21.39 -66.16
CA HIS A 120 -63.78 22.05 -66.91
C HIS A 120 -63.75 23.56 -66.68
N ALA A 121 -64.13 24.32 -67.71
CA ALA A 121 -64.39 25.74 -67.58
C ALA A 121 -65.69 26.11 -68.32
N GLU A 122 -66.50 26.97 -67.71
CA GLU A 122 -67.79 27.38 -68.28
C GLU A 122 -67.60 28.46 -69.35
N LEU A 123 -68.38 28.36 -70.43
CA LEU A 123 -68.47 29.37 -71.47
C LEU A 123 -69.60 30.33 -71.11
N ALA A 124 -69.27 31.42 -70.41
CA ALA A 124 -70.27 32.40 -69.96
C ALA A 124 -70.13 33.77 -70.66
N ALA A 125 -71.25 34.34 -71.10
CA ALA A 125 -71.36 35.73 -71.57
C ALA A 125 -72.52 36.42 -70.85
N ASP A 126 -72.32 37.64 -70.36
CA ASP A 126 -73.37 38.48 -69.76
C ASP A 126 -74.21 37.78 -68.66
N GLY A 127 -73.62 36.82 -67.95
CA GLY A 127 -74.27 36.07 -66.87
C GLY A 127 -75.02 34.81 -67.31
N GLU A 128 -75.03 34.47 -68.60
CA GLU A 128 -75.58 33.22 -69.12
C GLU A 128 -74.48 32.24 -69.56
N THR A 129 -74.68 30.94 -69.25
CA THR A 129 -73.77 29.85 -69.63
C THR A 129 -74.23 29.21 -70.94
N TYR A 130 -73.43 29.37 -71.99
CA TYR A 130 -73.70 28.86 -73.35
C TYR A 130 -73.15 27.46 -73.58
N GLY A 131 -72.24 27.02 -72.71
CA GLY A 131 -71.56 25.75 -72.85
C GLY A 131 -70.46 25.56 -71.82
N ARG A 132 -69.63 24.53 -72.03
CA ARG A 132 -68.41 24.30 -71.26
C ARG A 132 -67.32 23.72 -72.14
N VAL A 133 -66.07 23.96 -71.76
CA VAL A 133 -64.93 23.22 -72.29
C VAL A 133 -64.51 22.16 -71.29
N GLU A 134 -64.09 21.01 -71.80
CA GLU A 134 -63.49 19.92 -71.05
C GLU A 134 -62.08 19.70 -71.57
N LEU A 135 -61.09 19.72 -70.69
CA LEU A 135 -59.69 19.41 -71.00
C LEU A 135 -59.23 18.27 -70.11
N GLY A 136 -58.63 17.25 -70.73
CA GLY A 136 -57.90 16.21 -70.00
C GLY A 136 -56.41 16.49 -70.03
N LEU A 137 -55.76 16.58 -68.88
CA LEU A 137 -54.31 16.78 -68.78
C LEU A 137 -53.61 15.56 -68.19
N THR A 138 -52.51 15.08 -68.79
CA THR A 138 -51.79 13.92 -68.25
C THR A 138 -51.06 14.25 -66.95
N VAL A 139 -51.19 13.36 -65.96
CA VAL A 139 -50.44 13.44 -64.69
C VAL A 139 -49.12 12.67 -64.74
N ALA A 140 -48.79 12.02 -65.85
CA ALA A 140 -47.59 11.21 -66.03
C ALA A 140 -46.28 11.97 -65.72
N PRO A 141 -46.10 13.25 -66.12
CA PRO A 141 -44.89 14.01 -65.78
C PRO A 141 -44.68 14.16 -64.26
N ILE A 142 -45.74 14.40 -63.49
CA ILE A 142 -45.67 14.51 -62.03
C ILE A 142 -45.26 13.17 -61.42
N GLN A 143 -45.87 12.08 -61.88
CA GLN A 143 -45.52 10.74 -61.42
C GLN A 143 -44.07 10.37 -61.73
N ALA A 144 -43.56 10.79 -62.90
CA ALA A 144 -42.16 10.60 -63.28
C ALA A 144 -41.21 11.35 -62.35
N VAL A 145 -41.47 12.64 -62.08
CA VAL A 145 -40.68 13.46 -61.14
C VAL A 145 -40.68 12.87 -59.73
N LEU A 146 -41.84 12.43 -59.22
CA LEU A 146 -41.93 11.81 -57.89
C LEU A 146 -41.21 10.46 -57.81
N ARG A 147 -41.28 9.65 -58.87
CA ARG A 147 -40.57 8.36 -58.94
C ARG A 147 -39.06 8.57 -59.00
N ASP A 148 -38.61 9.54 -59.79
CA ASP A 148 -37.20 9.90 -59.91
C ASP A 148 -36.66 10.44 -58.58
N ALA A 149 -37.39 11.37 -57.94
CA ALA A 149 -37.04 11.89 -56.62
C ALA A 149 -36.96 10.79 -55.56
N ARG A 150 -37.90 9.83 -55.57
CA ARG A 150 -37.87 8.68 -54.65
C ARG A 150 -36.64 7.80 -54.89
N ASN A 151 -36.32 7.47 -56.13
CA ASN A 151 -35.17 6.63 -56.46
C ASN A 151 -33.85 7.32 -56.05
N HIS A 152 -33.72 8.62 -56.34
CA HIS A 152 -32.58 9.41 -55.87
C HIS A 152 -32.49 9.44 -54.34
N ALA A 153 -33.59 9.70 -53.65
CA ALA A 153 -33.63 9.71 -52.18
C ALA A 153 -33.20 8.36 -51.58
N LEU A 154 -33.68 7.25 -52.13
CA LEU A 154 -33.27 5.91 -51.70
C LEU A 154 -31.79 5.61 -52.00
N SER A 155 -31.27 6.08 -53.13
CA SER A 155 -29.86 5.90 -53.47
C SER A 155 -28.94 6.66 -52.52
N ILE A 156 -29.29 7.91 -52.19
CA ILE A 156 -28.56 8.75 -51.23
C ILE A 156 -28.60 8.11 -49.85
N ALA A 157 -29.78 7.67 -49.40
CA ALA A 157 -29.92 6.98 -48.12
C ALA A 157 -29.08 5.68 -48.06
N GLY A 158 -29.04 4.90 -49.15
CA GLY A 158 -28.20 3.72 -49.22
C GLY A 158 -26.70 4.03 -49.08
N VAL A 159 -26.22 5.05 -49.79
CA VAL A 159 -24.81 5.49 -49.72
C VAL A 159 -24.47 6.01 -48.32
N GLU A 160 -25.35 6.83 -47.74
CA GLU A 160 -25.18 7.36 -46.38
C GLU A 160 -25.08 6.23 -45.36
N MET A 161 -26.00 5.25 -45.40
CA MET A 161 -26.00 4.12 -44.46
C MET A 161 -24.74 3.27 -44.58
N VAL A 162 -24.19 3.12 -45.79
CA VAL A 162 -22.91 2.43 -46.01
C VAL A 162 -21.73 3.22 -45.42
N LEU A 163 -21.70 4.54 -45.62
CA LEU A 163 -20.66 5.39 -45.06
C LEU A 163 -20.69 5.39 -43.53
N VAL A 164 -21.87 5.53 -42.94
CA VAL A 164 -22.10 5.41 -41.50
C VAL A 164 -21.58 4.08 -40.98
N ALA A 165 -21.98 2.97 -41.60
CA ALA A 165 -21.58 1.64 -41.17
C ALA A 165 -20.06 1.48 -41.22
N PHE A 166 -19.43 1.97 -42.29
CA PHE A 166 -17.98 1.96 -42.46
C PHE A 166 -17.27 2.78 -41.36
N PHE A 167 -17.62 4.05 -41.19
CA PHE A 167 -17.00 4.90 -40.17
C PHE A 167 -17.25 4.39 -38.75
N SER A 168 -18.46 3.92 -38.46
CA SER A 168 -18.81 3.35 -37.15
C SER A 168 -18.04 2.07 -36.87
N LEU A 169 -17.80 1.22 -37.87
CA LEU A 169 -16.99 0.01 -37.72
C LEU A 169 -15.52 0.33 -37.48
N VAL A 170 -14.96 1.28 -38.23
CA VAL A 170 -13.56 1.73 -38.09
C VAL A 170 -13.35 2.35 -36.71
N LEU A 171 -14.17 3.34 -36.34
CA LEU A 171 -14.06 4.05 -35.07
C LEU A 171 -14.36 3.13 -33.87
N GLY A 172 -15.41 2.32 -33.97
CA GLY A 172 -15.76 1.36 -32.92
C GLY A 172 -14.66 0.32 -32.69
N THR A 173 -14.04 -0.18 -33.76
CA THR A 173 -12.90 -1.11 -33.67
C THR A 173 -11.68 -0.45 -33.05
N TYR A 174 -11.35 0.77 -33.48
CA TYR A 174 -10.26 1.58 -32.92
C TYR A 174 -10.43 1.80 -31.40
N LEU A 175 -11.55 2.41 -31.00
CA LEU A 175 -11.85 2.74 -29.60
C LEU A 175 -11.84 1.50 -28.70
N THR A 176 -12.54 0.44 -29.12
CA THR A 176 -12.66 -0.76 -28.29
C THR A 176 -11.33 -1.51 -28.20
N ARG A 177 -10.47 -1.46 -29.23
CA ARG A 177 -9.14 -2.07 -29.15
C ARG A 177 -8.26 -1.34 -28.13
N GLN A 178 -8.27 -0.01 -28.12
CA GLN A 178 -7.52 0.77 -27.13
C GLN A 178 -8.06 0.59 -25.70
N LEU A 179 -9.38 0.63 -25.52
CA LEU A 179 -10.02 0.36 -24.23
C LEU A 179 -9.73 -1.07 -23.73
N GLY A 180 -9.69 -2.04 -24.63
CA GLY A 180 -9.29 -3.41 -24.31
C GLY A 180 -7.85 -3.49 -23.80
N ALA A 181 -6.91 -2.83 -24.48
CA ALA A 181 -5.51 -2.77 -24.05
C ALA A 181 -5.36 -2.11 -22.68
N LEU A 182 -6.07 -1.00 -22.44
CA LEU A 182 -6.09 -0.30 -21.15
C LEU A 182 -6.67 -1.20 -20.05
N ARG A 183 -7.80 -1.87 -20.30
CA ARG A 183 -8.40 -2.81 -19.35
C ARG A 183 -7.43 -3.92 -18.96
N SER A 184 -6.83 -4.58 -19.94
CA SER A 184 -5.90 -5.69 -19.70
C SER A 184 -4.64 -5.23 -18.96
N ALA A 185 -4.08 -4.07 -19.33
CA ALA A 185 -2.93 -3.51 -18.63
C ALA A 185 -3.27 -3.14 -17.18
N SER A 186 -4.43 -2.52 -16.93
CA SER A 186 -4.89 -2.21 -15.57
C SER A 186 -5.10 -3.46 -14.72
N GLN A 187 -5.61 -4.56 -15.30
CA GLN A 187 -5.73 -5.83 -14.59
C GLN A 187 -4.37 -6.41 -14.20
N ARG A 188 -3.39 -6.41 -15.12
CA ARG A 188 -2.02 -6.87 -14.81
C ARG A 188 -1.34 -6.06 -13.72
N VAL A 189 -1.51 -4.73 -13.73
CA VAL A 189 -1.01 -3.86 -12.67
C VAL A 189 -1.68 -4.17 -11.33
N ALA A 190 -2.97 -4.47 -11.31
CA ALA A 190 -3.67 -4.89 -10.10
C ALA A 190 -3.20 -6.25 -9.56
N GLU A 191 -2.73 -7.14 -10.44
CA GLU A 191 -2.11 -8.43 -10.09
C GLU A 191 -0.63 -8.29 -9.67
N GLY A 192 -0.07 -7.07 -9.68
CA GLY A 192 1.31 -6.77 -9.26
C GLY A 192 2.33 -6.75 -10.40
N ASP A 193 1.93 -6.94 -11.65
CA ASP A 193 2.80 -6.77 -12.82
C ASP A 193 2.82 -5.31 -13.27
N PHE A 194 3.84 -4.59 -12.81
CA PHE A 194 4.08 -3.19 -13.21
C PHE A 194 4.93 -3.06 -14.47
N THR A 195 5.30 -4.14 -15.16
CA THR A 195 6.14 -4.08 -16.38
C THR A 195 5.30 -3.89 -17.64
N SER A 196 4.02 -4.24 -17.58
CA SER A 196 3.07 -4.04 -18.67
C SER A 196 3.02 -2.56 -19.10
N ARG A 197 3.13 -2.31 -20.41
CA ARG A 197 2.97 -0.99 -21.03
C ARG A 197 1.89 -1.04 -22.10
N ILE A 198 1.13 0.04 -22.21
CA ILE A 198 0.12 0.23 -23.25
C ILE A 198 0.78 0.94 -24.43
N PRO A 199 0.64 0.44 -25.67
CA PRO A 199 1.14 1.15 -26.83
C PRO A 199 0.39 2.47 -27.02
N VAL A 200 1.12 3.58 -27.03
CA VAL A 200 0.56 4.92 -27.26
C VAL A 200 0.46 5.14 -28.76
N GLN A 201 -0.77 5.21 -29.28
CA GLN A 201 -1.04 5.47 -30.69
C GLN A 201 -1.94 6.70 -30.82
N GLY A 202 -1.50 7.68 -31.60
CA GLY A 202 -2.27 8.92 -31.82
C GLY A 202 -1.92 10.04 -30.84
N ARG A 203 -2.79 11.06 -30.81
CA ARG A 203 -2.67 12.28 -29.99
C ARG A 203 -3.99 12.65 -29.31
N ASP A 204 -4.90 11.69 -29.21
CA ASP A 204 -6.22 11.84 -28.59
C ASP A 204 -6.15 11.63 -27.06
N GLU A 205 -7.30 11.77 -26.41
CA GLU A 205 -7.47 11.59 -24.96
C GLU A 205 -7.11 10.16 -24.52
N LEU A 206 -7.33 9.17 -25.39
CA LEU A 206 -6.96 7.78 -25.11
C LEU A 206 -5.44 7.57 -25.14
N ALA A 207 -4.73 8.18 -26.09
CA ALA A 207 -3.28 8.19 -26.13
C ALA A 207 -2.67 8.91 -24.91
N GLN A 208 -3.28 10.02 -24.49
CA GLN A 208 -2.87 10.75 -23.30
C GLN A 208 -3.08 9.92 -22.03
N THR A 209 -4.22 9.22 -21.93
CA THR A 209 -4.53 8.30 -20.83
C THR A 209 -3.56 7.11 -20.79
N ALA A 210 -3.24 6.52 -21.95
CA ALA A 210 -2.26 5.43 -22.05
C ALA A 210 -0.85 5.90 -21.62
N SER A 211 -0.47 7.12 -21.98
CA SER A 211 0.80 7.73 -21.55
C SER A 211 0.84 7.96 -20.04
N ALA A 212 -0.23 8.51 -19.46
CA ALA A 212 -0.35 8.71 -18.02
C ALA A 212 -0.33 7.38 -17.25
N PHE A 213 -1.02 6.36 -17.77
CA PHE A 213 -1.00 5.00 -17.23
C PHE A 213 0.43 4.42 -17.23
N ASN A 214 1.15 4.53 -18.35
CA ASN A 214 2.52 4.05 -18.46
C ASN A 214 3.46 4.76 -17.47
N ALA A 215 3.31 6.07 -17.29
CA ALA A 215 4.09 6.84 -16.33
C ALA A 215 3.80 6.41 -14.88
N MET A 216 2.53 6.15 -14.54
CA MET A 216 2.14 5.61 -13.23
C MET A 216 2.75 4.22 -13.01
N ALA A 217 2.64 3.32 -13.99
CA ALA A 217 3.21 1.97 -13.90
C ALA A 217 4.74 2.00 -13.71
N ALA A 218 5.44 2.90 -14.40
CA ALA A 218 6.87 3.11 -14.21
C ALA A 218 7.22 3.57 -12.78
N ARG A 219 6.49 4.55 -12.24
CA ARG A 219 6.70 5.02 -10.85
C ARG A 219 6.42 3.94 -9.80
N LEU A 220 5.40 3.11 -10.02
CA LEU A 220 5.10 1.99 -9.13
C LEU A 220 6.21 0.93 -9.14
N GLN A 221 6.74 0.63 -10.33
CA GLN A 221 7.88 -0.27 -10.48
C GLN A 221 9.12 0.28 -9.75
N GLU A 222 9.46 1.54 -9.98
CA GLU A 222 10.59 2.21 -9.31
C GLU A 222 10.43 2.23 -7.79
N ALA A 223 9.24 2.54 -7.28
CA ALA A 223 8.95 2.53 -5.85
C ALA A 223 9.05 1.12 -5.24
N GLY A 224 8.61 0.10 -5.97
CA GLY A 224 8.77 -1.31 -5.58
C GLY A 224 10.24 -1.72 -5.47
N GLU A 225 11.06 -1.37 -6.47
CA GLU A 225 12.50 -1.65 -6.47
C GLU A 225 13.23 -0.90 -5.33
N GLN A 226 12.88 0.38 -5.10
CA GLN A 226 13.44 1.15 -3.99
C GLN A 226 13.08 0.53 -2.63
N ARG A 227 11.83 0.09 -2.46
CA ARG A 227 11.39 -0.57 -1.24
C ARG A 227 12.13 -1.88 -1.01
N ALA A 228 12.31 -2.71 -2.04
CA ALA A 228 13.07 -3.96 -1.93
C ALA A 228 14.52 -3.71 -1.49
N ARG A 229 15.20 -2.72 -2.09
CA ARG A 229 16.56 -2.32 -1.69
C ARG A 229 16.62 -1.80 -0.25
N ALA A 230 15.62 -1.03 0.17
CA ALA A 230 15.54 -0.54 1.55
C ALA A 230 15.31 -1.67 2.55
N GLU A 231 14.47 -2.65 2.23
CA GLU A 231 14.25 -3.85 3.07
C GLU A 231 15.52 -4.69 3.19
N GLU A 232 16.28 -4.87 2.10
CA GLU A 232 17.59 -5.54 2.14
C GLU A 232 18.63 -4.78 2.97
N ALA A 233 18.74 -3.46 2.76
CA ALA A 233 19.66 -2.63 3.54
C ALA A 233 19.34 -2.63 5.03
N LEU A 234 18.04 -2.63 5.39
CA LEU A 234 17.60 -2.71 6.77
C LEU A 234 17.94 -4.05 7.41
N ARG A 235 17.79 -5.16 6.67
CA ARG A 235 18.20 -6.49 7.15
C ARG A 235 19.70 -6.55 7.42
N ALA A 236 20.52 -6.09 6.48
CA ALA A 236 21.97 -6.06 6.64
C ALA A 236 22.40 -5.16 7.82
N LEU A 237 21.74 -4.01 8.01
CA LEU A 237 22.01 -3.12 9.14
C LEU A 237 21.62 -3.76 10.48
N ASN A 238 20.49 -4.47 10.53
CA ASN A 238 20.07 -5.17 11.75
C ASN A 238 21.05 -6.29 12.12
N GLU A 239 21.52 -7.08 11.15
CA GLU A 239 22.56 -8.11 11.38
C GLU A 239 23.85 -7.48 11.93
N GLN A 240 24.30 -6.37 11.35
CA GLN A 240 25.47 -5.63 11.85
C GLN A 240 25.24 -5.07 13.26
N LEU A 241 24.04 -4.58 13.56
CA LEU A 241 23.71 -4.07 14.88
C LEU A 241 23.69 -5.20 15.92
N GLU A 242 23.14 -6.36 15.59
CA GLU A 242 23.14 -7.53 16.47
C GLU A 242 24.56 -7.99 16.78
N GLU A 243 25.45 -8.06 15.78
CA GLU A 243 26.87 -8.36 15.98
C GLU A 243 27.55 -7.32 16.88
N ARG A 244 27.30 -6.03 16.64
CA ARG A 244 27.86 -4.94 17.43
C ARG A 244 27.39 -5.00 18.88
N VAL A 245 26.10 -5.24 19.11
CA VAL A 245 25.51 -5.39 20.44
C VAL A 245 26.15 -6.57 21.15
N ARG A 246 26.23 -7.74 20.49
CA ARG A 246 26.85 -8.93 21.06
C ARG A 246 28.30 -8.69 21.49
N ALA A 247 29.12 -8.12 20.61
CA ALA A 247 30.52 -7.81 20.91
C ALA A 247 30.66 -6.86 22.11
N ARG A 248 29.81 -5.83 22.18
CA ARG A 248 29.79 -4.89 23.31
C ARG A 248 29.32 -5.54 24.61
N THR A 249 28.32 -6.43 24.55
CA THR A 249 27.85 -7.16 25.73
C THR A 249 28.93 -8.09 26.27
N GLU A 250 29.67 -8.78 25.39
CA GLU A 250 30.80 -9.64 25.77
C GLU A 250 31.95 -8.82 26.41
N GLU A 251 32.32 -7.68 25.81
CA GLU A 251 33.32 -6.75 26.34
C GLU A 251 32.94 -6.21 27.74
N LEU A 252 31.68 -5.76 27.90
CA LEU A 252 31.17 -5.26 29.17
C LEU A 252 31.13 -6.34 30.24
N ALA A 253 30.74 -7.57 29.88
CA ALA A 253 30.73 -8.69 30.81
C ALA A 253 32.13 -9.02 31.34
N GLU A 254 33.15 -8.99 30.47
CA GLU A 254 34.55 -9.20 30.87
C GLU A 254 35.06 -8.07 31.76
N LEU A 255 34.82 -6.81 31.39
CA LEU A 255 35.21 -5.67 32.21
C LEU A 255 34.55 -5.72 33.59
N ASN A 256 33.27 -6.10 33.65
CA ASN A 256 32.55 -6.23 34.91
C ASN A 256 33.15 -7.35 35.80
N ARG A 257 33.51 -8.51 35.22
CA ARG A 257 34.24 -9.57 35.95
C ARG A 257 35.55 -9.06 36.54
N GLN A 258 36.34 -8.32 35.75
CA GLN A 258 37.62 -7.76 36.20
C GLN A 258 37.44 -6.72 37.32
N LEU A 259 36.45 -5.84 37.20
CA LEU A 259 36.10 -4.88 38.24
C LEU A 259 35.67 -5.58 39.52
N HIS A 260 34.84 -6.61 39.41
CA HIS A 260 34.36 -7.35 40.57
C HIS A 260 35.51 -8.07 41.29
N HIS A 261 36.43 -8.70 40.54
CA HIS A 261 37.64 -9.30 41.12
C HIS A 261 38.52 -8.25 41.83
N ARG A 262 38.75 -7.09 41.21
CA ARG A 262 39.55 -6.01 41.84
C ARG A 262 38.88 -5.44 43.09
N ALA A 263 37.55 -5.40 43.14
CA ALA A 263 36.81 -4.88 44.29
C ALA A 263 36.82 -5.82 45.49
N LEU A 264 37.04 -7.13 45.30
CA LEU A 264 36.93 -8.15 46.34
C LEU A 264 38.27 -8.77 46.80
N HIS A 265 39.37 -8.45 46.12
CA HIS A 265 40.71 -8.96 46.44
C HIS A 265 41.67 -7.82 46.83
N ASP A 266 42.61 -8.12 47.73
CA ASP A 266 43.70 -7.22 48.11
C ASP A 266 44.70 -7.08 46.96
N GLY A 267 44.99 -5.84 46.55
CA GLY A 267 45.81 -5.56 45.37
C GLY A 267 47.28 -5.97 45.48
N LEU A 268 47.81 -6.16 46.69
CA LEU A 268 49.22 -6.57 46.89
C LEU A 268 49.37 -8.09 46.98
N THR A 269 48.50 -8.76 47.72
CA THR A 269 48.63 -10.19 48.05
C THR A 269 47.76 -11.10 47.19
N GLY A 270 46.73 -10.57 46.52
CA GLY A 270 45.75 -11.35 45.75
C GLY A 270 44.74 -12.12 46.61
N LEU A 271 44.88 -12.09 47.94
CA LEU A 271 43.94 -12.72 48.86
C LEU A 271 42.59 -11.97 48.85
N PRO A 272 41.49 -12.61 49.27
CA PRO A 272 40.28 -11.91 49.68
C PRO A 272 40.59 -10.67 50.53
N ASN A 273 39.95 -9.55 50.21
CA ASN A 273 40.05 -8.35 51.03
C ASN A 273 39.06 -8.41 52.21
N ARG A 274 39.05 -7.37 53.03
CA ARG A 274 38.14 -7.24 54.18
C ARG A 274 36.67 -7.47 53.81
N SER A 275 36.19 -6.91 52.69
CA SER A 275 34.80 -7.05 52.27
C SER A 275 34.45 -8.49 51.92
N LEU A 276 35.27 -9.17 51.11
CA LEU A 276 35.04 -10.57 50.75
C LEU A 276 35.17 -11.51 51.96
N PHE A 277 36.05 -11.19 52.90
CA PHE A 277 36.17 -11.94 54.15
C PHE A 277 34.89 -11.89 54.99
N HIS A 278 34.34 -10.70 55.23
CA HIS A 278 33.10 -10.53 55.99
C HIS A 278 31.93 -11.27 55.33
N ASP A 279 31.78 -11.16 54.01
CA ASP A 279 30.75 -11.87 53.25
C ASP A 279 30.84 -13.40 53.41
N ARG A 280 32.06 -13.95 53.30
CA ARG A 280 32.31 -15.39 53.55
C ARG A 280 32.06 -15.78 55.00
N LEU A 281 32.37 -14.92 55.96
CA LEU A 281 32.12 -15.19 57.38
C LEU A 281 30.62 -15.24 57.69
N HIS A 282 29.83 -14.30 57.15
CA HIS A 282 28.36 -14.35 57.24
C HIS A 282 27.80 -15.62 56.61
N THR A 283 28.30 -15.99 55.43
CA THR A 283 27.89 -17.23 54.73
C THR A 283 28.20 -18.47 55.57
N GLN A 284 29.41 -18.54 56.15
CA GLN A 284 29.83 -19.64 57.00
C GLN A 284 29.00 -19.71 58.29
N LEU A 285 28.70 -18.57 58.93
CA LEU A 285 27.83 -18.51 60.10
C LEU A 285 26.44 -19.05 59.80
N ALA A 286 25.81 -18.59 58.73
CA ALA A 286 24.47 -19.06 58.34
C ALA A 286 24.47 -20.56 57.98
N ALA A 287 25.54 -21.06 57.35
CA ALA A 287 25.71 -22.48 57.08
C ALA A 287 25.91 -23.28 58.37
N ALA A 288 26.70 -22.75 59.31
CA ALA A 288 27.00 -23.37 60.58
C ALA A 288 25.78 -23.46 61.50
N GLU A 289 24.97 -22.41 61.53
CA GLU A 289 23.70 -22.37 62.26
C GLU A 289 22.71 -23.42 61.72
N ARG A 290 22.56 -23.53 60.39
CA ARG A 290 21.65 -24.52 59.78
C ARG A 290 22.08 -25.96 59.98
N ASN A 291 23.39 -26.22 60.01
CA ASN A 291 23.96 -27.57 60.08
C ASN A 291 24.40 -27.96 61.48
N GLU A 292 24.16 -27.11 62.48
CA GLU A 292 24.68 -27.24 63.86
C GLU A 292 26.20 -27.52 63.91
N SER A 293 26.94 -26.97 62.93
CA SER A 293 28.37 -27.21 62.79
C SER A 293 29.18 -26.11 63.49
N ARG A 294 30.39 -26.45 63.91
CA ARG A 294 31.32 -25.53 64.57
C ARG A 294 32.41 -25.11 63.60
N PHE A 295 33.02 -23.95 63.82
CA PHE A 295 34.18 -23.51 63.07
C PHE A 295 34.99 -22.49 63.87
N ALA A 296 36.20 -22.18 63.41
CA ALA A 296 37.03 -21.15 64.02
C ALA A 296 37.20 -19.92 63.13
N VAL A 297 37.29 -18.75 63.76
CA VAL A 297 37.77 -17.50 63.17
C VAL A 297 39.10 -17.16 63.81
N ALA A 298 40.10 -16.83 63.00
CA ALA A 298 41.40 -16.40 63.50
C ALA A 298 41.79 -15.03 62.97
N LEU A 299 42.46 -14.26 63.81
CA LEU A 299 43.17 -13.03 63.44
C LEU A 299 44.66 -13.23 63.66
N LEU A 300 45.45 -12.68 62.75
CA LEU A 300 46.88 -12.83 62.67
C LEU A 300 47.53 -11.48 62.38
N ASP A 301 48.53 -11.13 63.18
CA ASP A 301 49.33 -9.92 63.01
C ASP A 301 50.81 -10.29 62.94
N LEU A 302 51.57 -9.65 62.05
CA LEU A 302 53.01 -9.91 61.90
C LEU A 302 53.81 -9.14 62.94
N ASN A 303 54.55 -9.87 63.76
CA ASN A 303 55.35 -9.27 64.83
C ASN A 303 56.47 -8.41 64.24
N ARG A 304 56.57 -7.16 64.71
CA ARG A 304 57.62 -6.19 64.32
C ARG A 304 57.64 -5.86 62.83
N PHE A 305 56.55 -6.05 62.09
CA PHE A 305 56.51 -5.73 60.66
C PHE A 305 56.84 -4.26 60.37
N LYS A 306 56.39 -3.33 61.22
CA LYS A 306 56.80 -1.92 61.13
C LYS A 306 58.31 -1.72 61.17
N GLN A 307 59.04 -2.48 62.00
CA GLN A 307 60.51 -2.40 62.05
C GLN A 307 61.15 -2.92 60.77
N ILE A 308 60.55 -3.92 60.12
CA ILE A 308 60.99 -4.40 58.80
C ILE A 308 60.83 -3.28 57.76
N ASN A 309 59.69 -2.60 57.75
CA ASN A 309 59.46 -1.46 56.85
C ASN A 309 60.43 -0.30 57.13
N ASP A 310 60.64 0.04 58.41
CA ASP A 310 61.48 1.17 58.80
C ASP A 310 62.97 0.89 58.52
N ALA A 311 63.42 -0.37 58.64
CA ALA A 311 64.82 -0.76 58.42
C ALA A 311 65.15 -1.06 56.94
N GLU A 312 64.24 -1.73 56.23
CA GLU A 312 64.51 -2.31 54.90
C GLU A 312 63.64 -1.68 53.78
N GLY A 313 62.74 -0.78 54.14
CA GLY A 313 61.85 -0.08 53.22
C GLY A 313 60.57 -0.85 52.88
N HIS A 314 59.53 -0.09 52.50
CA HIS A 314 58.20 -0.63 52.20
C HIS A 314 58.19 -1.69 51.09
N ALA A 315 59.06 -1.59 50.09
CA ALA A 315 59.14 -2.59 49.01
C ALA A 315 59.56 -3.99 49.51
N VAL A 316 60.41 -4.06 50.55
CA VAL A 316 60.79 -5.32 51.19
C VAL A 316 59.64 -5.84 52.05
N GLY A 317 58.97 -4.95 52.80
CA GLY A 317 57.76 -5.30 53.54
C GLY A 317 56.64 -5.86 52.65
N ASP A 318 56.43 -5.27 51.48
CA ASP A 318 55.45 -5.75 50.49
C ASP A 318 55.76 -7.18 50.02
N ARG A 319 57.04 -7.47 49.76
CA ARG A 319 57.49 -8.83 49.41
C ARG A 319 57.31 -9.82 50.56
N VAL A 320 57.53 -9.38 51.80
CA VAL A 320 57.25 -10.18 53.00
C VAL A 320 55.76 -10.51 53.06
N LEU A 321 54.87 -9.53 52.91
CA LEU A 321 53.42 -9.74 52.93
C LEU A 321 52.96 -10.71 51.83
N GLN A 322 53.47 -10.57 50.61
CA GLN A 322 53.20 -11.50 49.51
C GLN A 322 53.67 -12.92 49.82
N ALA A 323 54.84 -13.07 50.43
CA ALA A 323 55.37 -14.38 50.79
C ALA A 323 54.59 -15.03 51.95
N ILE A 324 54.19 -14.24 52.95
CA ILE A 324 53.28 -14.69 54.02
C ILE A 324 51.93 -15.12 53.44
N ALA A 325 51.34 -14.33 52.56
CA ALA A 325 50.06 -14.67 51.91
C ALA A 325 50.12 -16.01 51.17
N ARG A 326 51.19 -16.24 50.38
CA ARG A 326 51.42 -17.53 49.71
C ARG A 326 51.60 -18.68 50.70
N ARG A 327 52.35 -18.47 51.78
CA ARG A 327 52.59 -19.50 52.81
C ARG A 327 51.32 -19.89 53.55
N LEU A 328 50.55 -18.89 54.01
CA LEU A 328 49.28 -19.12 54.67
C LEU A 328 48.35 -19.90 53.74
N SER A 329 48.23 -19.48 52.47
CA SER A 329 47.41 -20.20 51.48
C SER A 329 47.85 -21.65 51.28
N ALA A 330 49.17 -21.93 51.27
CA ALA A 330 49.70 -23.27 51.04
C ALA A 330 49.51 -24.25 52.21
N VAL A 331 49.35 -23.75 53.45
CA VAL A 331 49.14 -24.60 54.63
C VAL A 331 47.68 -24.80 54.99
N LEU A 332 46.78 -24.07 54.34
CA LEU A 332 45.34 -24.14 54.53
C LEU A 332 44.73 -25.25 53.68
N ARG A 333 43.60 -25.78 54.15
CA ARG A 333 42.87 -26.85 53.46
C ARG A 333 41.89 -26.27 52.45
N ASP A 334 41.45 -27.10 51.52
CA ASP A 334 40.30 -26.77 50.68
C ASP A 334 39.07 -26.50 51.57
N GLY A 335 38.48 -25.31 51.44
CA GLY A 335 37.37 -24.83 52.26
C GLY A 335 37.78 -23.82 53.34
N ASP A 336 39.05 -23.74 53.72
CA ASP A 336 39.55 -22.65 54.58
C ASP A 336 39.58 -21.34 53.77
N THR A 337 39.34 -20.21 54.43
CA THR A 337 39.51 -18.87 53.84
C THR A 337 40.64 -18.15 54.56
N VAL A 338 41.54 -17.51 53.80
CA VAL A 338 42.49 -16.52 54.32
C VAL A 338 42.25 -15.20 53.59
N ALA A 339 42.28 -14.10 54.32
CA ALA A 339 42.08 -12.76 53.83
C ALA A 339 43.13 -11.82 54.41
N ARG A 340 43.43 -10.74 53.68
CA ARG A 340 44.20 -9.61 54.22
C ARG A 340 43.24 -8.48 54.56
N LEU A 341 43.19 -8.11 55.84
CA LEU A 341 42.27 -7.09 56.33
C LEU A 341 42.83 -5.66 56.15
N GLY A 342 44.16 -5.54 56.05
CA GLY A 342 44.89 -4.30 55.85
C GLY A 342 46.26 -4.36 56.55
N GLY A 343 47.23 -3.56 56.10
CA GLY A 343 48.56 -3.54 56.74
C GLY A 343 49.21 -4.92 56.80
N ASP A 344 49.53 -5.38 58.00
CA ASP A 344 50.10 -6.68 58.37
C ASP A 344 49.08 -7.65 58.97
N GLU A 345 47.78 -7.31 58.94
CA GLU A 345 46.71 -8.11 59.53
C GLU A 345 46.10 -9.07 58.51
N PHE A 346 46.04 -10.35 58.90
CA PHE A 346 45.37 -11.42 58.17
C PHE A 346 44.24 -12.01 59.01
N ALA A 347 43.19 -12.46 58.33
CA ALA A 347 42.07 -13.14 58.97
C ALA A 347 41.80 -14.47 58.30
N LEU A 348 41.36 -15.45 59.09
CA LEU A 348 41.08 -16.79 58.61
C LEU A 348 39.71 -17.28 59.07
N ILE A 349 39.03 -18.02 58.21
CA ILE A 349 37.84 -18.82 58.53
C ILE A 349 38.26 -20.27 58.34
N LEU A 350 38.11 -21.08 59.39
CA LEU A 350 38.58 -22.46 59.43
C LEU A 350 37.41 -23.40 59.76
N PRO A 351 36.63 -23.85 58.75
CA PRO A 351 35.45 -24.69 58.95
C PRO A 351 35.72 -26.02 59.65
N ALA A 352 36.93 -26.58 59.50
CA ALA A 352 37.29 -27.87 60.07
C ALA A 352 37.77 -27.79 61.54
N VAL A 353 37.87 -26.58 62.11
CA VAL A 353 38.35 -26.38 63.49
C VAL A 353 37.15 -26.20 64.42
N VAL A 354 36.80 -27.27 65.13
CA VAL A 354 35.53 -27.38 65.87
C VAL A 354 35.69 -27.31 67.39
N ASP A 355 36.90 -27.43 67.91
CA ASP A 355 37.19 -27.47 69.34
C ASP A 355 38.53 -26.82 69.69
N ALA A 356 38.83 -26.74 70.99
CA ALA A 356 40.03 -26.09 71.50
C ALA A 356 41.33 -26.83 71.10
N GLU A 357 41.28 -28.15 70.88
CA GLU A 357 42.45 -28.94 70.50
C GLU A 357 42.78 -28.77 69.01
N GLY A 358 41.74 -28.78 68.16
CA GLY A 358 41.83 -28.39 66.76
C GLY A 358 42.33 -26.95 66.62
N ALA A 359 41.87 -26.03 67.47
CA ALA A 359 42.33 -24.64 67.47
C ALA A 359 43.82 -24.54 67.81
N ARG A 360 44.30 -25.28 68.83
CA ARG A 360 45.73 -25.36 69.15
C ARG A 360 46.54 -25.93 68.00
N THR A 361 46.09 -27.03 67.41
CA THR A 361 46.77 -27.68 66.28
C THR A 361 46.86 -26.75 65.07
N ALA A 362 45.76 -26.07 64.72
CA ALA A 362 45.71 -25.10 63.64
C ALA A 362 46.59 -23.88 63.94
N GLY A 363 46.54 -23.36 65.17
CA GLY A 363 47.39 -22.25 65.63
C GLY A 363 48.87 -22.58 65.53
N SER A 364 49.30 -23.75 66.01
CA SER A 364 50.69 -24.22 65.88
C SER A 364 51.12 -24.37 64.42
N ARG A 365 50.25 -24.89 63.54
CA ARG A 365 50.52 -25.00 62.11
C ARG A 365 50.70 -23.63 61.44
N LEU A 366 49.82 -22.67 61.75
CA LEU A 366 49.91 -21.30 61.23
C LEU A 366 51.19 -20.62 61.73
N LEU A 367 51.50 -20.73 63.01
CA LEU A 367 52.73 -20.17 63.58
C LEU A 367 54.01 -20.77 63.01
N ALA A 368 54.03 -22.08 62.77
CA ALA A 368 55.16 -22.75 62.13
C ALA A 368 55.37 -22.22 60.69
N ALA A 369 54.28 -21.99 59.96
CA ALA A 369 54.33 -21.42 58.62
C ALA A 369 54.84 -19.97 58.61
N LEU A 370 54.44 -19.17 59.60
CA LEU A 370 54.93 -17.80 59.77
C LEU A 370 56.42 -17.78 60.13
N SER A 371 56.81 -18.52 61.17
CA SER A 371 58.16 -18.49 61.75
C SER A 371 59.27 -19.10 60.87
N ALA A 372 58.93 -19.71 59.73
CA ALA A 372 59.92 -20.24 58.80
C ALA A 372 60.75 -19.11 58.16
N PRO A 373 62.07 -19.28 57.93
CA PRO A 373 62.91 -18.26 57.29
C PRO A 373 62.36 -17.84 55.92
N LEU A 374 62.12 -16.56 55.71
CA LEU A 374 61.76 -15.94 54.44
C LEU A 374 63.02 -15.43 53.75
N HIS A 375 63.35 -16.01 52.60
CA HIS A 375 64.40 -15.47 51.76
C HIS A 375 63.85 -14.32 50.90
N VAL A 376 64.11 -13.08 51.31
CA VAL A 376 63.65 -11.86 50.64
C VAL A 376 64.82 -10.89 50.50
N ALA A 377 65.09 -10.44 49.27
CA ALA A 377 66.19 -9.50 48.97
C ALA A 377 67.57 -9.99 49.47
N GLU A 378 67.91 -11.26 49.20
CA GLU A 378 69.18 -11.91 49.56
C GLU A 378 69.42 -12.04 51.08
N ARG A 379 68.38 -11.89 51.89
CA ARG A 379 68.43 -12.04 53.35
C ARG A 379 67.38 -13.02 53.83
N ASP A 380 67.71 -13.69 54.94
CA ASP A 380 66.79 -14.55 55.66
C ASP A 380 66.13 -13.74 56.78
N LEU A 381 64.85 -13.43 56.58
CA LEU A 381 63.99 -12.78 57.58
C LEU A 381 63.23 -13.85 58.35
N LEU A 382 63.07 -13.67 59.65
CA LEU A 382 62.27 -14.53 60.51
C LEU A 382 61.01 -13.75 60.94
N PRO A 383 59.99 -13.63 60.09
CA PRO A 383 58.75 -12.96 60.47
C PRO A 383 58.06 -13.81 61.54
N GLY A 384 58.03 -13.30 62.77
CA GLY A 384 57.13 -13.85 63.78
C GLY A 384 55.70 -13.40 63.50
N GLY A 385 54.73 -14.08 64.08
CA GLY A 385 53.35 -13.64 64.08
C GLY A 385 52.66 -13.95 65.39
N SER A 386 51.60 -13.21 65.65
CA SER A 386 50.69 -13.48 66.76
C SER A 386 49.34 -13.87 66.18
N VAL A 387 48.77 -14.98 66.66
CA VAL A 387 47.53 -15.56 66.17
C VAL A 387 46.55 -15.68 67.33
N GLY A 388 45.40 -15.03 67.19
CA GLY A 388 44.27 -15.18 68.09
C GLY A 388 43.13 -15.93 67.41
N MET A 389 42.44 -16.79 68.15
CA MET A 389 41.33 -17.58 67.60
C MET A 389 40.09 -17.52 68.48
N ALA A 390 38.92 -17.51 67.84
CA ALA A 390 37.62 -17.65 68.46
C ALA A 390 36.85 -18.82 67.80
N LEU A 391 36.05 -19.56 68.57
CA LEU A 391 35.28 -20.71 68.11
C LEU A 391 33.81 -20.34 68.08
N TYR A 392 33.12 -20.63 66.98
CA TYR A 392 31.67 -20.59 66.92
C TYR A 392 31.11 -21.97 67.33
N PRO A 393 30.04 -22.03 68.14
CA PRO A 393 29.32 -20.92 68.75
C PRO A 393 29.90 -20.46 70.10
N ASP A 394 30.87 -21.19 70.66
CA ASP A 394 31.32 -21.04 72.06
C ASP A 394 31.76 -19.61 72.44
N HIS A 395 32.33 -18.87 71.49
CA HIS A 395 32.86 -17.52 71.69
C HIS A 395 32.03 -16.44 70.98
N GLY A 396 30.79 -16.74 70.57
CA GLY A 396 29.87 -15.75 70.01
C GLY A 396 29.12 -16.26 68.79
N HIS A 397 27.97 -15.63 68.53
CA HIS A 397 27.07 -15.97 67.42
C HIS A 397 27.06 -14.93 66.28
N GLU A 398 27.72 -13.79 66.48
CA GLU A 398 27.81 -12.69 65.52
C GLU A 398 29.24 -12.56 64.97
N PRO A 399 29.40 -12.22 63.67
CA PRO A 399 30.73 -12.09 63.05
C PRO A 399 31.62 -11.08 63.79
N GLU A 400 31.08 -9.91 64.14
CA GLU A 400 31.80 -8.83 64.82
C GLU A 400 32.28 -9.27 66.20
N LEU A 401 31.46 -10.05 66.92
CA LEU A 401 31.82 -10.57 68.24
C LEU A 401 32.93 -11.62 68.16
N LEU A 402 32.84 -12.56 67.21
CA LEU A 402 33.89 -13.56 66.97
C LEU A 402 35.21 -12.91 66.58
N LEU A 403 35.18 -11.90 65.71
CA LEU A 403 36.37 -11.15 65.31
C LEU A 403 36.98 -10.38 66.48
N ARG A 404 36.17 -9.70 67.28
CA ARG A 404 36.63 -9.00 68.48
C ARG A 404 37.26 -9.94 69.51
N HIS A 405 36.69 -11.13 69.69
CA HIS A 405 37.26 -12.13 70.58
C HIS A 405 38.55 -12.74 70.02
N ALA A 406 38.63 -13.01 68.72
CA ALA A 406 39.86 -13.42 68.06
C ALA A 406 40.95 -12.34 68.18
N ASP A 407 40.60 -11.06 68.05
CA ASP A 407 41.52 -9.92 68.21
C ASP A 407 42.04 -9.84 69.65
N THR A 408 41.13 -9.98 70.62
CA THR A 408 41.49 -9.99 72.05
C THR A 408 42.47 -11.12 72.36
N ALA A 409 42.23 -12.32 71.82
CA ALA A 409 43.16 -13.45 71.96
C ALA A 409 44.50 -13.16 71.25
N MET A 410 44.48 -12.57 70.06
CA MET A 410 45.68 -12.24 69.30
C MET A 410 46.56 -11.26 70.08
N TYR A 411 45.95 -10.24 70.66
CA TYR A 411 46.63 -9.26 71.50
C TYR A 411 47.24 -9.90 72.75
N GLN A 412 46.52 -10.82 73.41
CA GLN A 412 47.05 -11.61 74.53
C GLN A 412 48.27 -12.43 74.11
N ALA A 413 48.21 -13.11 72.97
CA ALA A 413 49.33 -13.89 72.44
C ALA A 413 50.55 -13.00 72.12
N LYS A 414 50.31 -11.81 71.58
CA LYS A 414 51.34 -10.82 71.25
C LYS A 414 52.04 -10.28 72.49
N PHE A 415 51.28 -9.95 73.53
CA PHE A 415 51.83 -9.41 74.79
C PHE A 415 52.56 -10.49 75.61
N ALA A 416 52.01 -11.71 75.66
CA ALA A 416 52.61 -12.83 76.37
C ALA A 416 53.82 -13.45 75.63
N GLY A 417 54.01 -13.13 74.34
CA GLY A 417 55.07 -13.70 73.51
C GLY A 417 54.87 -15.19 73.17
N THR A 418 53.66 -15.73 73.36
CA THR A 418 53.34 -17.15 73.11
C THR A 418 53.11 -17.45 71.63
N GLY A 419 52.88 -16.41 70.82
CA GLY A 419 52.54 -16.52 69.40
C GLY A 419 51.11 -16.95 69.14
N PHE A 420 50.50 -17.81 69.95
CA PHE A 420 49.10 -18.23 69.80
C PHE A 420 48.30 -18.11 71.09
N ALA A 421 47.04 -17.71 70.97
CA ALA A 421 46.05 -17.84 72.04
C ALA A 421 44.66 -18.13 71.47
N LEU A 422 43.91 -18.96 72.20
CA LEU A 422 42.49 -19.16 72.01
C LEU A 422 41.75 -18.24 72.98
N TYR A 423 40.73 -17.52 72.51
CA TYR A 423 39.92 -16.67 73.36
C TYR A 423 39.36 -17.46 74.55
N ARG A 424 39.41 -16.85 75.74
CA ARG A 424 38.79 -17.37 76.95
C ARG A 424 37.93 -16.26 77.54
N PRO A 425 36.62 -16.49 77.76
CA PRO A 425 35.80 -15.57 78.51
C PRO A 425 36.40 -15.37 79.90
N LEU A 426 36.41 -14.13 80.41
CA LEU A 426 36.67 -13.90 81.83
C LEU A 426 35.58 -14.63 82.64
N PRO A 427 35.92 -15.33 83.74
CA PRO A 427 34.90 -15.90 84.61
C PRO A 427 33.98 -14.77 85.09
N ALA A 428 32.66 -15.01 85.08
CA ALA A 428 31.70 -14.07 85.65
C ALA A 428 32.08 -13.78 87.12
N PRO A 429 31.95 -12.53 87.61
CA PRO A 429 32.16 -12.26 89.02
C PRO A 429 31.19 -13.11 89.84
N VAL A 430 31.73 -13.79 90.85
CA VAL A 430 30.93 -14.54 91.83
C VAL A 430 30.28 -13.49 92.74
N ASP A 431 28.95 -13.44 92.76
CA ASP A 431 28.19 -12.67 93.75
C ASP A 431 28.37 -13.33 95.14
N ASP A 432 29.26 -12.78 95.96
CA ASP A 432 29.44 -13.16 97.37
C ASP A 432 28.40 -12.47 98.26
N ASP A 433 27.11 -12.84 98.15
CA ASP A 433 26.04 -12.27 99.00
C ASP A 433 25.05 -13.29 99.62
N GLU A 434 25.44 -14.56 99.79
CA GLU A 434 24.63 -15.56 100.52
C GLU A 434 25.45 -16.41 101.52
N ALA A 435 26.11 -15.76 102.49
CA ALA A 435 26.61 -16.46 103.68
C ALA A 435 26.66 -15.59 104.94
N GLN A 436 25.50 -15.10 105.40
CA GLN A 436 25.24 -14.78 106.81
C GLN A 436 23.73 -14.60 107.06
N ALA A 437 23.05 -15.71 107.33
CA ALA A 437 21.77 -15.76 108.06
C ALA A 437 21.80 -16.94 109.02
#